data_AF-A0A7Y0SPR4-F1
#
_entry.id   AF-A0A7Y0SPR4-F1
#
_cell.length_a   1.000
_cell.length_b   1.000
_cell.length_c   1.000
_cell.angle_alpha   90.00
_cell.angle_beta   90.00
_cell.angle_gamma   90.00
#
_symmetry.space_group_name_H-M   'P 1'
#
loop_
_entity.id
_entity.type
_entity.pdbx_description
1 polymer ?
#
loop_
_entity_poly.entity_id
_entity_poly.type
_entity_poly.pdbx_seq_one_letter_code
_entity_poly.pdbx_strand_id
1 'polypeptide(L)'
;VTPKRSITVHDVKVLPQPAGAYMDLVQTGGDLGLIEEGRVVVIDPGFFSVDWVALEAGEIRYSSSGTSLQAMSVLLETIDKLISEDHGAKVGMDRLEKAMRTGDLQVLLFGEKV
;
A
#
# COMPACT_ATOMS: atom_id res chain seq x y z
N VAL A 1 6.03 -3.11 -21.90
CA VAL A 1 6.85 -3.78 -22.96
C VAL A 1 5.91 -4.07 -24.12
N THR A 2 6.22 -3.62 -25.33
CA THR A 2 5.38 -3.87 -26.52
C THR A 2 6.00 -4.99 -27.37
N PRO A 3 5.26 -5.63 -28.28
CA PRO A 3 5.81 -6.70 -29.13
C PRO A 3 7.05 -6.30 -29.95
N LYS A 4 7.25 -4.99 -30.17
CA LYS A 4 8.41 -4.44 -30.91
C LYS A 4 9.57 -3.97 -30.01
N ARG A 5 9.47 -4.11 -28.69
CA ARG A 5 10.51 -3.72 -27.73
C ARG A 5 10.76 -4.87 -26.77
N SER A 6 11.97 -5.42 -26.81
CA SER A 6 12.47 -6.32 -25.78
C SER A 6 13.34 -5.56 -24.78
N ILE A 7 13.35 -6.03 -23.54
CA ILE A 7 14.27 -5.57 -22.49
C ILE A 7 15.04 -6.81 -22.06
N THR A 8 16.37 -6.75 -22.11
CA THR A 8 17.24 -7.78 -21.56
C THR A 8 17.63 -7.36 -20.15
N VAL A 9 17.28 -8.16 -19.14
CA VAL A 9 17.71 -7.94 -17.76
C VAL A 9 19.06 -8.62 -17.59
N HIS A 10 20.09 -7.84 -17.25
CA HIS A 10 21.46 -8.33 -17.12
C HIS A 10 21.81 -8.78 -15.71
N ASP A 11 21.39 -8.01 -14.70
CA ASP A 11 21.65 -8.26 -13.29
C ASP A 11 20.43 -7.87 -12.45
N VAL A 12 20.18 -8.62 -11.38
CA VAL A 12 19.07 -8.38 -10.45
C VAL A 12 19.59 -8.46 -9.02
N LYS A 13 19.39 -7.38 -8.26
CA LYS A 13 19.62 -7.35 -6.81
C LYS A 13 18.28 -7.29 -6.10
N VAL A 14 18.07 -8.23 -5.17
CA VAL A 14 16.84 -8.30 -4.37
C VAL A 14 17.08 -7.59 -3.04
N LEU A 15 16.24 -6.61 -2.73
CA LEU A 15 16.18 -5.97 -1.42
C LEU A 15 14.88 -6.41 -0.74
N PRO A 16 14.92 -6.84 0.52
CA PRO A 16 13.71 -7.17 1.25
C PRO A 16 12.89 -5.89 1.47
N GLN A 17 11.56 -5.96 1.32
CA GLN A 17 10.70 -4.94 1.88
C GLN A 17 10.82 -4.98 3.41
N PRO A 18 10.97 -3.82 4.10
CA PRO A 18 10.85 -2.45 3.61
C PRO A 18 12.19 -1.71 3.65
N ALA A 19 13.29 -2.37 3.27
CA ALA A 19 14.65 -1.83 3.42
C ALA A 19 14.81 -0.44 2.79
N GLY A 20 14.15 -0.18 1.66
CA GLY A 20 14.15 1.15 1.03
C GLY A 20 13.54 2.25 1.91
N ALA A 21 12.36 2.02 2.48
CA ALA A 21 11.69 2.99 3.36
C ALA A 21 12.46 3.21 4.67
N TYR A 22 13.05 2.15 5.22
CA TYR A 22 13.89 2.25 6.41
C TYR A 22 15.17 3.06 6.15
N MET A 23 15.84 2.82 5.01
CA MET A 23 17.02 3.61 4.62
C MET A 23 16.68 5.09 4.36
N ASP A 24 15.51 5.37 3.77
CA ASP A 24 15.02 6.73 3.57
C ASP A 24 14.82 7.46 4.92
N LEU A 25 14.21 6.80 5.92
CA LEU A 25 14.06 7.35 7.27
C LEU A 25 15.41 7.69 7.93
N VAL A 26 16.39 6.79 7.80
CA VAL A 26 17.75 6.99 8.33
C VAL A 26 18.43 8.20 7.64
N GLN A 27 18.22 8.37 6.33
CA GLN A 27 18.85 9.45 5.56
C GLN A 27 18.18 10.82 5.72
N THR A 28 16.86 10.85 5.89
CA THR A 28 16.07 12.09 5.92
C THR A 28 16.02 12.75 7.30
N GLY A 29 16.68 12.18 8.30
CA GLY A 29 16.95 12.85 9.58
C GLY A 29 16.02 12.44 10.72
N GLY A 30 15.57 11.18 10.75
CA GLY A 30 15.06 10.59 11.99
C GLY A 30 16.14 10.64 13.08
N ASP A 31 15.73 10.76 14.34
CA ASP A 31 16.66 10.64 15.47
C ASP A 31 17.33 9.25 15.42
N LEU A 32 18.60 9.23 15.02
CA LEU A 32 19.37 8.00 14.84
C LEU A 32 19.44 7.20 16.14
N GLY A 33 19.48 7.85 17.31
CA GLY A 33 19.44 7.15 18.59
C GLY A 33 18.13 6.40 18.80
N LEU A 34 17.01 6.99 18.37
CA LEU A 34 15.70 6.35 18.45
C LEU A 34 15.54 5.19 17.46
N ILE A 35 16.28 5.21 16.35
CA ILE A 35 16.28 4.14 15.34
C ILE A 35 17.25 3.01 15.75
N GLU A 36 18.44 3.35 16.23
CA GLU A 36 19.50 2.42 16.61
C GLU A 36 19.24 1.73 17.95
N GLU A 37 18.52 2.35 18.87
CA GLU A 37 18.19 1.76 20.19
C GLU A 37 16.70 1.44 20.36
N GLY A 38 15.85 2.01 19.50
CA GLY A 38 14.41 1.87 19.62
C GLY A 38 13.79 0.76 18.78
N ARG A 39 12.46 0.81 18.70
CA ARG A 39 11.64 -0.11 17.91
C ARG A 39 10.93 0.66 16.82
N VAL A 40 11.08 0.19 15.59
CA VAL A 40 10.45 0.77 14.40
C VAL A 40 9.54 -0.28 13.79
N VAL A 41 8.33 0.11 13.38
CA VAL A 41 7.46 -0.75 12.57
C VAL A 41 7.20 -0.02 11.27
N VAL A 42 7.56 -0.65 10.16
CA VAL A 42 7.16 -0.17 8.84
C VAL A 42 5.90 -0.91 8.44
N ILE A 43 4.88 -0.15 8.04
CA ILE A 43 3.59 -0.67 7.56
C ILE A 43 3.46 -0.27 6.09
N ASP A 44 3.31 -1.25 5.21
CA ASP A 44 3.17 -1.09 3.77
C ASP A 44 1.77 -1.56 3.34
N PRO A 45 0.76 -0.67 3.36
CA PRO A 45 -0.56 -0.98 2.86
C PRO A 45 -0.60 -0.91 1.33
N GLY A 46 -0.66 -2.08 0.70
CA GLY A 46 -0.85 -2.24 -0.73
C GLY A 46 -2.31 -2.44 -1.13
N PHE A 47 -2.52 -2.65 -2.43
CA PHE A 47 -3.86 -2.96 -2.96
C PHE A 47 -4.35 -4.34 -2.51
N PHE A 48 -3.50 -5.37 -2.58
CA PHE A 48 -3.85 -6.77 -2.29
C PHE A 48 -3.35 -7.28 -0.93
N SER A 49 -2.31 -6.67 -0.37
CA SER A 49 -1.75 -7.04 0.93
C SER A 49 -1.45 -5.81 1.76
N VAL A 50 -1.38 -5.99 3.07
CA VAL A 50 -0.71 -5.09 3.99
C VAL A 50 0.44 -5.87 4.60
N ASP A 51 1.66 -5.43 4.34
CA ASP A 51 2.86 -6.03 4.87
C ASP A 51 3.40 -5.16 6.01
N TRP A 52 3.95 -5.78 7.05
CA TRP A 52 4.63 -5.03 8.10
C TRP A 52 5.91 -5.72 8.54
N VAL A 53 6.91 -4.91 8.82
CA VAL A 53 8.20 -5.37 9.34
C VAL A 53 8.55 -4.59 10.59
N ALA A 54 8.75 -5.33 11.67
CA ALA A 54 9.24 -4.80 12.92
C ALA A 54 10.77 -4.84 12.93
N LEU A 55 11.38 -3.74 13.34
CA LEU A 55 12.79 -3.62 13.60
C LEU A 55 13.02 -3.23 15.06
N GLU A 56 14.06 -3.79 15.66
CA GLU A 56 14.53 -3.43 17.00
C GLU A 56 16.04 -3.29 16.94
N ALA A 57 16.53 -2.12 17.34
CA ALA A 57 17.94 -1.76 17.22
C ALA A 57 18.52 -2.02 15.81
N GLY A 58 17.78 -1.62 14.78
CA GLY A 58 18.13 -1.82 13.37
C GLY A 58 18.04 -3.26 12.83
N GLU A 59 17.73 -4.26 13.66
CA GLU A 59 17.55 -5.65 13.23
C GLU A 59 16.09 -6.01 13.01
N ILE A 60 15.82 -6.83 11.97
CA ILE A 60 14.47 -7.33 11.69
C ILE A 60 14.04 -8.35 12.75
N ARG A 61 12.83 -8.17 13.29
CA ARG A 61 12.15 -9.12 14.17
C ARG A 61 11.10 -9.89 13.36
N TYR A 62 11.52 -10.98 12.74
CA TYR A 62 10.67 -11.81 11.88
C TYR A 62 9.41 -12.34 12.58
N SER A 63 9.49 -12.70 13.86
CA SER A 63 8.33 -13.16 14.65
C SER A 63 7.27 -12.09 14.89
N SER A 64 7.62 -10.81 14.69
CA SER A 64 6.75 -9.64 14.82
C SER A 64 6.49 -8.95 13.48
N SER A 65 6.84 -9.63 12.38
CA SER A 65 6.64 -9.18 11.01
C SER A 65 5.64 -10.10 10.31
N GLY A 66 4.96 -9.62 9.29
CA GLY A 66 3.93 -10.43 8.63
C GLY A 66 3.25 -9.74 7.47
N THR A 67 2.22 -10.43 6.97
CA THR A 67 1.38 -9.99 5.86
C THR A 67 -0.08 -10.27 6.18
N SER A 68 -0.97 -9.42 5.69
CA SER A 68 -2.42 -9.59 5.75
C SER A 68 -3.03 -9.34 4.38
N LEU A 69 -4.03 -10.16 4.01
CA LEU A 69 -4.84 -9.93 2.81
C LEU A 69 -5.98 -8.93 3.05
N GLN A 70 -6.14 -8.44 4.29
CA GLN A 70 -7.07 -7.35 4.61
C GLN A 70 -6.46 -6.01 4.20
N ALA A 71 -6.49 -5.74 2.90
CA ALA A 71 -5.82 -4.62 2.26
C ALA A 71 -6.81 -3.61 1.66
N MET A 72 -6.30 -2.66 0.85
CA MET A 72 -7.13 -1.60 0.26
C MET A 72 -8.26 -2.15 -0.63
N SER A 73 -8.07 -3.30 -1.29
CA SER A 73 -9.14 -3.92 -2.08
C SER A 73 -10.37 -4.27 -1.24
N VAL A 74 -10.19 -4.71 0.01
CA VAL A 74 -11.29 -5.04 0.92
C VAL A 74 -12.06 -3.79 1.33
N LEU A 75 -11.35 -2.67 1.56
CA LEU A 75 -11.99 -1.39 1.84
C LEU A 75 -12.80 -0.89 0.63
N LEU A 76 -12.22 -0.95 -0.57
CA LEU A 76 -12.89 -0.54 -1.81
C LEU A 76 -14.11 -1.40 -2.14
N GLU A 77 -14.02 -2.72 -1.95
CA GLU A 77 -15.16 -3.62 -2.12
C GLU A 77 -16.27 -3.32 -1.11
N THR A 78 -15.90 -3.01 0.14
CA THR A 78 -16.86 -2.62 1.17
C THR A 78 -17.56 -1.31 0.82
N ILE A 79 -16.82 -0.30 0.35
CA ILE A 79 -17.38 0.97 -0.12
C ILE A 79 -18.36 0.73 -1.27
N ASP A 80 -17.96 -0.05 -2.28
CA ASP A 80 -18.80 -0.37 -3.44
C ASP A 80 -20.08 -1.11 -3.04
N LYS A 81 -19.98 -2.00 -2.06
CA LYS A 81 -21.13 -2.71 -1.48
C LYS A 81 -22.08 -1.74 -0.77
N LEU A 82 -21.58 -0.88 0.10
CA LEU A 82 -22.41 0.08 0.84
C LEU A 82 -23.13 1.05 -0.11
N ILE A 83 -22.43 1.58 -1.12
CA ILE A 83 -23.04 2.42 -2.16
C ILE A 83 -24.14 1.64 -2.89
N SER A 84 -23.92 0.36 -3.20
CA SER A 84 -24.93 -0.46 -3.85
C SER A 84 -26.14 -0.74 -2.97
N GLU A 85 -25.97 -0.85 -1.66
CA GLU A 85 -27.06 -1.02 -0.70
C GLU A 85 -27.92 0.26 -0.60
N ASP A 86 -27.28 1.43 -0.63
CA ASP A 86 -27.96 2.73 -0.49
C ASP A 86 -28.59 3.22 -1.81
N HIS A 87 -27.95 2.95 -2.96
CA HIS A 87 -28.32 3.52 -4.26
C HIS A 87 -28.74 2.49 -5.31
N GLY A 88 -28.72 1.20 -4.96
CA GLY A 88 -29.21 0.12 -5.83
C GLY A 88 -28.25 -0.31 -6.96
N ALA A 89 -27.04 0.24 -7.03
CA ALA A 89 -26.02 -0.21 -7.97
C ALA A 89 -24.58 0.04 -7.50
N LYS A 90 -23.68 -0.79 -8.01
CA LYS A 90 -22.24 -0.68 -7.80
C LYS A 90 -21.62 0.40 -8.69
N VAL A 91 -20.62 1.08 -8.16
CA VAL A 91 -19.78 2.02 -8.90
C VAL A 91 -18.64 1.27 -9.60
N GLY A 92 -18.09 0.26 -8.92
CA GLY A 92 -16.93 -0.53 -9.32
C GLY A 92 -15.63 -0.03 -8.69
N MET A 93 -14.79 -0.98 -8.26
CA MET A 93 -13.53 -0.71 -7.52
C MET A 93 -12.58 0.23 -8.27
N ASP A 94 -12.39 0.07 -9.58
CA ASP A 94 -11.46 0.90 -10.37
C ASP A 94 -11.82 2.38 -10.33
N ARG A 95 -13.12 2.69 -10.32
CA ARG A 95 -13.61 4.08 -10.28
C ARG A 95 -13.45 4.67 -8.88
N LEU A 96 -13.71 3.88 -7.84
CA LEU A 96 -13.49 4.28 -6.44
C LEU A 96 -11.99 4.50 -6.16
N GLU A 97 -11.13 3.59 -6.62
CA GLU A 97 -9.68 3.67 -6.50
C GLU A 97 -9.14 4.94 -7.18
N LYS A 98 -9.61 5.21 -8.40
CA LYS A 98 -9.28 6.43 -9.12
C LYS A 98 -9.72 7.69 -8.37
N ALA A 99 -10.95 7.70 -7.85
CA ALA A 99 -11.51 8.84 -7.12
C ALA A 99 -10.68 9.16 -5.85
N MET A 100 -10.36 8.12 -5.06
CA MET A 100 -9.49 8.26 -3.89
C MET A 100 -8.09 8.77 -4.25
N ARG A 101 -7.49 8.27 -5.34
CA ARG A 101 -6.17 8.70 -5.80
C ARG A 101 -6.14 10.18 -6.21
N THR A 102 -7.24 10.70 -6.76
CA THR A 102 -7.37 12.11 -7.13
C THR A 102 -7.83 13.01 -5.98
N GLY A 103 -8.15 12.43 -4.81
CA GLY A 103 -8.73 13.16 -3.68
C GLY A 103 -10.18 13.61 -3.93
N ASP A 104 -10.84 13.09 -4.96
CA ASP A 104 -12.25 13.35 -5.23
C ASP A 104 -13.05 12.28 -4.49
N LEU A 105 -13.72 12.67 -3.41
CA LEU A 105 -14.49 11.75 -2.58
C LEU A 105 -15.90 11.49 -3.13
N GLN A 106 -16.17 11.90 -4.37
CA GLN A 106 -17.45 11.71 -5.04
C GLN A 106 -17.30 10.95 -6.35
N VAL A 107 -18.25 10.08 -6.63
CA VAL A 107 -18.34 9.32 -7.89
C VAL A 107 -19.73 9.46 -8.50
N LEU A 108 -19.83 9.41 -9.83
CA LEU A 108 -21.13 9.47 -10.50
C LEU A 108 -21.82 8.11 -10.49
N LEU A 109 -23.05 8.03 -9.99
CA LEU A 109 -23.93 6.87 -10.09
C LEU A 109 -25.28 7.35 -10.61
N PHE A 110 -25.75 6.78 -11.72
CA PHE A 110 -26.97 7.22 -12.43
C PHE A 110 -27.03 8.72 -12.78
N GLY A 111 -25.88 9.39 -12.90
CA GLY A 111 -25.80 10.82 -13.21
C GLY A 111 -25.80 11.73 -11.98
N GLU A 112 -25.91 11.17 -10.78
CA GLU A 112 -25.81 11.89 -9.51
C GLU A 112 -24.47 11.61 -8.83
N LYS A 113 -23.98 12.56 -8.03
CA LYS A 113 -22.77 12.37 -7.24
C LYS A 113 -23.13 11.67 -5.92
N VAL A 114 -22.40 10.59 -5.64
CA VAL A 114 -22.46 9.82 -4.39
C VAL A 114 -21.08 9.73 -3.76
#